data_AF-A0A1Y3B056-F1
#
_entry.id   AF-A0A1Y3B056-F1
#
_cell.length_a   1.000
_cell.length_b   1.000
_cell.length_c   1.000
_cell.angle_alpha   90.00
_cell.angle_beta   90.00
_cell.angle_gamma   90.00
#
_symmetry.space_group_name_H-M   'P 1'
#
loop_
_entity.id
_entity.type
_entity.pdbx_description
1 polymer ?
#
loop_
_entity_poly.entity_id
_entity_poly.type
_entity_poly.pdbx_seq_one_letter_code
_entity_poly.pdbx_strand_id
1 'polypeptide(L)' 'IIDIDPFWTPTTEEEYKLYGEKADTENRALRYMNAVRRRKGLHVEEKIVEHAEKQRTLTKNK' A
#
# COMPACT_ATOMS: atom_id res chain seq x y z
N ILE A 1 -12.87 -1.01 -18.49
CA ILE A 1 -12.45 0.26 -17.87
C ILE A 1 -12.71 0.11 -16.38
N ILE A 2 -11.75 0.44 -15.52
CA ILE A 2 -11.92 0.38 -14.06
C ILE A 2 -12.31 1.79 -13.63
N ASP A 3 -13.49 1.95 -13.02
CA ASP A 3 -14.06 3.26 -12.65
C ASP A 3 -13.66 3.68 -11.22
N ILE A 4 -12.40 3.38 -10.85
CA ILE A 4 -11.89 3.60 -9.50
C ILE A 4 -10.56 4.33 -9.64
N ASP A 5 -10.43 5.46 -8.95
CA ASP A 5 -9.19 6.22 -8.89
C ASP A 5 -8.12 5.44 -8.09
N PRO A 6 -6.95 5.12 -8.66
CA PRO A 6 -5.87 4.42 -7.97
C PRO A 6 -5.25 5.19 -6.79
N PHE A 7 -5.41 6.51 -6.69
CA PHE A 7 -4.77 7.34 -5.65
C PHE A 7 -5.76 8.00 -4.69
N TRP A 8 -7.01 7.53 -4.68
CA TRP A 8 -8.04 8.09 -3.81
C TRP A 8 -7.70 7.88 -2.33
N THR A 9 -7.76 8.97 -1.57
CA THR A 9 -7.64 8.99 -0.11
C THR A 9 -8.73 9.90 0.47
N PRO A 10 -9.31 9.54 1.64
CA PRO A 10 -10.26 10.41 2.31
C PRO A 10 -9.58 11.72 2.73
N THR A 11 -10.24 12.84 2.45
CA THR A 11 -9.69 14.18 2.77
C THR A 11 -10.50 14.88 3.86
N THR A 12 -11.75 14.49 4.06
CA THR A 12 -12.67 15.12 5.01
C THR A 12 -12.89 14.27 6.25
N GLU A 13 -13.18 14.92 7.39
CA GLU A 13 -13.43 14.24 8.66
C GLU A 13 -14.65 13.31 8.62
N GLU A 14 -15.65 13.62 7.79
CA GLU A 14 -16.84 12.79 7.60
C GLU A 14 -16.51 11.49 6.87
N GLU A 15 -15.69 11.57 5.82
CA GLU A 15 -15.20 10.39 5.09
C GLU A 15 -14.31 9.52 5.99
N TYR A 16 -13.45 10.10 6.81
CA TYR A 16 -12.65 9.35 7.78
C TYR A 16 -13.51 8.58 8.79
N LYS A 17 -14.62 9.15 9.24
CA LYS A 17 -15.56 8.44 10.13
C LYS A 17 -16.29 7.29 9.43
N LEU A 18 -16.56 7.43 8.13
CA LEU A 18 -17.26 6.42 7.34
C LEU A 18 -16.35 5.25 6.92
N TYR A 19 -15.14 5.55 6.46
CA TYR A 19 -14.20 4.57 5.91
C TYR A 19 -13.13 4.11 6.90
N GLY A 20 -13.04 4.76 8.06
CA GLY A 20 -12.03 4.47 9.07
C GLY A 20 -10.63 4.97 8.70
N GLU A 21 -9.67 4.73 9.60
CA GLU A 21 -8.27 5.17 9.44
C GLU A 21 -7.46 4.22 8.53
N LYS A 22 -7.89 2.96 8.42
CA LYS A 22 -7.29 1.95 7.55
C LYS A 22 -8.37 1.40 6.64
N ALA A 23 -8.17 1.50 5.33
CA ALA A 23 -9.03 0.85 4.37
C ALA A 23 -8.96 -0.68 4.57
N ASP A 24 -10.12 -1.32 4.75
CA ASP A 24 -10.20 -2.78 4.92
C ASP A 24 -9.74 -3.55 3.67
N THR A 25 -9.68 -2.90 2.51
CA THR A 25 -9.37 -3.54 1.22
C THR A 25 -8.38 -2.73 0.39
N GLU A 26 -7.44 -3.41 -0.27
CA GLU A 26 -6.53 -2.78 -1.25
C GLU A 26 -7.27 -2.27 -2.49
N ASN A 27 -6.89 -1.07 -2.95
CA ASN A 27 -7.41 -0.49 -4.18
C ASN A 27 -7.00 -1.30 -5.42
N ARG A 28 -8.00 -1.88 -6.11
CA ARG A 28 -7.80 -2.70 -7.31
C ARG A 28 -7.10 -1.95 -8.44
N ALA A 29 -7.40 -0.67 -8.62
CA ALA A 29 -6.79 0.15 -9.67
C ALA A 29 -5.28 0.34 -9.40
N LEU A 30 -4.92 0.62 -8.15
CA LEU A 30 -3.52 0.79 -7.74
C LEU A 30 -2.70 -0.49 -7.95
N ARG A 31 -3.27 -1.66 -7.64
CA ARG A 31 -2.62 -2.96 -7.88
C ARG A 31 -2.27 -3.18 -9.35
N TYR A 32 -3.20 -2.89 -10.26
CA TYR A 32 -2.92 -3.03 -11.70
C TYR A 32 -1.90 -2.02 -12.19
N MET A 33 -1.96 -0.77 -11.73
CA MET A 33 -0.94 0.24 -12.03
C MET A 33 0.45 -0.21 -11.58
N ASN A 34 0.57 -0.71 -10.34
CA ASN A 34 1.84 -1.19 -9.80
C ASN A 34 2.35 -2.43 -10.57
N ALA A 35 1.46 -3.35 -10.98
CA ALA A 35 1.84 -4.50 -11.81
C ALA A 35 2.40 -4.07 -13.18
N VAL A 36 1.82 -3.05 -13.80
CA VAL A 36 2.32 -2.49 -15.06
C VAL A 36 3.65 -1.75 -14.85
N ARG A 37 3.77 -0.94 -13.79
CA ARG A 37 5.01 -0.22 -13.46
C ARG A 37 6.18 -1.19 -13.21
N ARG A 38 5.97 -2.25 -12.42
CA ARG A 38 6.99 -3.29 -12.18
C ARG A 38 7.43 -3.96 -13.48
N ARG A 39 6.49 -4.26 -14.39
CA ARG A 39 6.80 -4.85 -15.71
C ARG A 39 7.59 -3.90 -16.60
N LYS A 40 7.33 -2.60 -16.50
CA LYS A 40 7.99 -1.56 -17.29
C LYS A 40 9.28 -1.03 -16.64
N GLY A 41 9.61 -1.49 -15.43
CA GLY A 41 10.78 -1.02 -14.68
C GLY A 41 10.64 0.38 -14.09
N LEU A 42 9.41 0.90 -13.96
CA LEU A 42 9.16 2.18 -13.30
C LEU A 42 9.12 2.01 -11.78
N HIS A 43 9.51 3.08 -11.08
CA HIS A 43 9.46 3.13 -9.62
C HIS A 43 8.03 2.97 -9.09
N VAL A 44 7.92 2.20 -8.01
CA VAL A 44 6.71 2.02 -7.21
C VAL A 44 7.07 2.40 -5.78
N GLU A 45 6.24 3.24 -5.14
CA GLU A 45 6.48 3.79 -3.80
C GLU A 45 6.25 2.78 -2.65
N GLU A 46 6.38 1.48 -2.94
CA GLU A 46 6.18 0.43 -1.97
C GLU A 46 7.46 0.23 -1.13
N LYS A 47 7.35 0.45 0.18
CA LYS A 47 8.43 0.11 1.12
C LYS A 47 8.42 -1.40 1.35
N ILE A 48 9.31 -2.12 0.67
CA ILE A 48 9.45 -3.60 0.80
C ILE A 48 10.01 -3.99 2.19
N VAL A 49 10.84 -3.15 2.80
CA VAL A 49 11.45 -3.38 4.11
C VAL A 49 11.37 -2.10 4.93
N GLU A 50 10.50 -2.07 5.96
CA GLU A 50 10.38 -0.93 6.87
C GLU A 50 11.54 -0.89 7.89
N HIS A 51 11.96 -2.07 8.37
CA HIS A 51 13.06 -2.22 9.31
C HIS A 51 14.08 -3.24 8.79
N ALA A 52 15.32 -2.80 8.56
CA ALA A 52 16.44 -3.65 8.13
C ALA A 52 17.09 -4.38 9.32
N GLU A 53 16.29 -4.93 10.23
CA GLU A 53 16.79 -5.69 11.36
C GLU A 53 17.31 -7.06 10.93
N LYS A 54 18.30 -7.56 11.67
CA LYS A 54 18.97 -8.82 11.33
C LYS A 54 18.04 -10.01 11.59
N GLN A 55 17.30 -10.43 10.57
CA GLN A 55 16.36 -11.56 10.61
C GLN A 55 16.97 -12.83 11.21
N ARG A 56 18.26 -13.10 10.94
CA ARG A 56 18.95 -14.30 11.42
C ARG A 56 19.12 -14.37 12.94
N THR A 57 19.08 -13.25 13.65
CA THR A 57 19.31 -13.19 15.11
C THR A 57 18.15 -12.58 15.87
N LEU A 58 17.05 -12.25 15.19
CA LEU A 58 15.92 -11.54 15.77
C LEU A 58 15.23 -12.31 16.90
N THR A 59 15.20 -13.63 16.81
CA THR A 59 14.49 -14.52 17.73
C THR A 59 15.36 -15.11 18.83
N LYS A 60 16.67 -14.81 18.85
CA LYS A 60 17.61 -15.55 19.71
C LYS A 60 17.44 -15.32 21.21
N ASN A 61 16.73 -14.26 21.62
CA ASN A 61 16.46 -13.94 23.03
C ASN A 61 15.03 -13.40 23.23
N LYS A 62 14.07 -13.83 22.41
CA LYS A 62 12.66 -13.45 22.57
C LYS A 62 11.91 -14.51 23.36
#